data_AF-A0A7J8MLS2-F1
#
_entry.id   AF-A0A7J8MLS2-F1
#
_cell.length_a   1.000
_cell.length_b   1.000
_cell.length_c   1.000
_cell.angle_alpha   90.00
_cell.angle_beta   90.00
_cell.angle_gamma   90.00
#
_symmetry.space_group_name_H-M   'P 1'
#
loop_
_entity.id
_entity.type
_entity.pdbx_description
1 polymer ?
#
loop_
_entity_poly.entity_id
_entity_poly.type
_entity_poly.pdbx_seq_one_letter_code
_entity_poly.pdbx_strand_id
1 'polypeptide(L)'
;MTEDNGNPIWKNRVESWKEKKNKKKKTSIKVEIKAQVPPEQLMEDKPAADAFQPLSTVIPIPKSRLAPYRTVIIMRLIILGLFFHYRVTNPVDSAFALWLTSVICEIWFAFSWVLDQFPKWYPINRDTYIDRLSARYEREGEPSELAAVDFFVSTVDPLKEPPLITANTVLSILALDYPVDKVSCYVSDDGAAMLSFESLVETADFARKWVPFCKKFSIEPRAPEFYFSQKIDYLKDKVQSSFVKERRAMKRDYEEFKIRINALVAKAQKTPEEGWTMQDGTPWPGNNTRDHPGMIQVFLGYSGARDIDGNELPRLVYVSREKRPGYQHHKKAGAENALVRVSAVLTNAPFILNLDCDHYVNNSKAVREAMCFLMDPEVGRD
;
A
#
# COMPACT_ATOMS: atom_id res chain seq x y z
N MET A 1 46.93 -5.66 58.83
CA MET A 1 45.97 -6.77 58.96
C MET A 1 44.60 -6.23 58.59
N THR A 2 44.19 -6.46 57.35
CA THR A 2 42.90 -6.02 56.80
C THR A 2 41.86 -7.09 57.12
N GLU A 3 40.88 -6.73 57.93
CA GLU A 3 39.67 -7.53 58.14
C GLU A 3 38.63 -7.21 57.06
N ASP A 4 38.11 -8.31 56.51
CA ASP A 4 37.16 -8.42 55.41
C ASP A 4 35.74 -8.28 55.96
N ASN A 5 35.04 -7.19 55.62
CA ASN A 5 33.63 -7.03 55.94
C ASN A 5 32.84 -6.69 54.66
N GLY A 6 32.83 -7.66 53.75
CA GLY A 6 32.03 -7.68 52.53
C GLY A 6 30.59 -8.13 52.78
N ASN A 7 29.70 -7.15 52.70
CA ASN A 7 28.22 -7.17 52.73
C ASN A 7 27.50 -8.54 52.49
N PRO A 8 26.84 -9.14 53.50
CA PRO A 8 26.22 -10.48 53.44
C PRO A 8 24.98 -10.61 52.53
N ILE A 9 24.49 -9.50 51.99
CA ILE A 9 23.24 -9.44 51.22
C ILE A 9 23.40 -10.07 49.81
N TRP A 10 24.60 -10.01 49.22
CA TRP A 10 24.84 -10.54 47.89
C TRP A 10 24.95 -12.07 47.86
N LYS A 11 25.59 -12.68 48.87
CA LYS A 11 25.65 -14.14 49.03
C LYS A 11 24.26 -14.75 49.15
N ASN A 12 23.38 -14.16 49.97
CA ASN A 12 22.01 -14.62 50.15
C ASN A 12 21.18 -14.55 48.84
N ARG A 13 21.43 -13.56 47.98
CA ARG A 13 20.78 -13.47 46.65
C ARG A 13 21.25 -14.56 45.69
N VAL A 14 22.54 -14.87 45.69
CA VAL A 14 23.11 -15.93 44.82
C VAL A 14 22.64 -17.32 45.26
N GLU A 15 22.53 -17.56 46.57
CA GLU A 15 21.98 -18.81 47.11
C GLU A 15 20.49 -18.96 46.79
N SER A 16 19.68 -17.90 46.93
CA SER A 16 18.27 -17.90 46.52
C SER A 16 18.08 -18.20 45.03
N TRP A 17 19.00 -17.71 44.18
CA TRP A 17 19.00 -18.02 42.74
C TRP A 17 19.35 -19.48 42.45
N LYS A 18 20.31 -20.07 43.18
CA LYS A 18 20.67 -21.49 43.05
C LYS A 18 19.54 -22.41 43.53
N GLU A 19 18.85 -22.06 44.62
CA GLU A 19 17.68 -22.81 45.10
C GLU A 19 16.52 -22.75 44.11
N LYS A 20 16.21 -21.58 43.52
CA LYS A 20 15.18 -21.45 42.48
C LYS A 20 15.49 -22.30 41.25
N LYS A 21 16.77 -22.37 40.85
CA LYS A 21 17.20 -23.18 39.70
C LYS A 21 17.13 -24.68 39.98
N ASN A 22 17.48 -25.10 41.21
CA ASN A 22 17.36 -26.50 41.65
C ASN A 22 15.90 -26.94 41.87
N LYS A 23 15.01 -26.05 42.34
CA LYS A 23 13.56 -26.31 42.37
C LYS A 23 13.01 -26.51 40.96
N LYS A 24 13.38 -25.66 40.00
CA LYS A 24 12.96 -25.79 38.57
C LYS A 24 13.46 -27.09 37.91
N LYS A 25 14.59 -27.63 38.36
CA LYS A 25 15.16 -28.91 37.88
C LYS A 25 14.57 -30.15 38.57
N LYS A 26 14.01 -30.01 39.78
CA LYS A 26 13.32 -31.10 40.51
C LYS A 26 11.86 -31.30 40.09
N THR A 27 11.21 -30.30 39.50
CA THR A 27 9.79 -30.40 39.07
C THR A 27 9.59 -31.01 37.68
N SER A 28 10.64 -31.46 36.98
CA SER A 28 10.54 -32.11 35.67
C SER A 28 10.63 -33.64 35.77
N ILE A 29 9.77 -34.26 36.58
CA ILE A 29 9.48 -35.70 36.48
C ILE A 29 8.15 -35.79 35.72
N LYS A 30 8.19 -36.33 34.49
CA LYS A 30 7.02 -36.67 33.69
C LYS A 30 6.18 -37.69 34.45
N VAL A 31 4.99 -37.29 34.88
CA VAL A 31 3.89 -38.21 35.21
C VAL A 31 2.84 -38.03 34.13
N GLU A 32 2.66 -39.07 33.34
CA GLU A 32 1.68 -39.13 32.25
C GLU A 32 0.31 -39.40 32.87
N ILE A 33 -0.50 -38.34 33.02
CA ILE A 33 -1.92 -38.44 33.40
C ILE A 33 -2.72 -37.91 32.22
N LYS A 34 -3.41 -38.83 31.52
CA LYS A 34 -4.47 -38.49 30.57
C LYS A 34 -5.60 -37.80 31.34
N ALA A 35 -5.80 -36.51 31.12
CA ALA A 35 -7.00 -35.78 31.53
C ALA A 35 -7.73 -35.29 30.27
N GLN A 36 -8.98 -35.73 30.13
CA GLN A 36 -9.90 -35.39 29.05
C GLN A 36 -10.25 -33.88 29.07
N VAL A 37 -10.25 -33.27 27.89
CA VAL A 37 -10.69 -31.88 27.66
C VAL A 37 -12.17 -31.91 27.24
N PRO A 38 -13.02 -30.97 27.70
CA PRO A 38 -14.44 -30.90 27.33
C PRO A 38 -14.66 -30.76 25.81
N PRO A 39 -15.70 -31.36 25.23
CA PRO A 39 -15.90 -31.39 23.79
C PRO A 39 -16.66 -30.14 23.33
N GLU A 40 -15.98 -29.01 23.14
CA GLU A 40 -16.62 -27.84 22.49
C GLU A 40 -15.67 -26.88 21.76
N GLN A 41 -14.41 -27.26 21.49
CA GLN A 41 -13.48 -26.46 20.68
C GLN A 41 -12.69 -27.28 19.65
N LEU A 42 -13.24 -28.40 19.20
CA LEU A 42 -12.91 -28.91 17.87
C LEU A 42 -13.75 -28.11 16.88
N MET A 43 -13.20 -26.99 16.41
CA MET A 43 -13.51 -26.57 15.04
C MET A 43 -13.32 -27.82 14.19
N GLU A 44 -14.40 -28.31 13.59
CA GLU A 44 -14.32 -29.31 12.53
C GLU A 44 -13.45 -28.70 11.43
N ASP A 45 -12.15 -29.00 11.45
CA ASP A 45 -11.32 -29.02 10.25
C ASP A 45 -11.88 -30.13 9.35
N LYS A 46 -13.00 -29.82 8.68
CA LYS A 46 -13.32 -30.44 7.40
C LYS A 46 -12.48 -29.68 6.38
N PRO A 47 -11.35 -30.21 5.89
CA PRO A 47 -10.77 -29.67 4.67
C PRO A 47 -11.78 -29.92 3.55
N ALA A 48 -12.53 -28.88 3.19
CA ALA A 48 -13.25 -28.87 1.93
C ALA A 48 -12.25 -29.22 0.83
N ALA A 49 -12.59 -30.13 -0.07
CA ALA A 49 -11.69 -30.62 -1.12
C ALA A 49 -11.11 -29.48 -2.00
N ASP A 50 -11.70 -28.28 -1.96
CA ASP A 50 -11.24 -27.06 -2.63
C ASP A 50 -10.08 -26.31 -1.93
N ALA A 51 -9.68 -26.76 -0.74
CA ALA A 51 -8.57 -26.18 0.03
C ALA A 51 -7.18 -26.44 -0.58
N PHE A 52 -7.06 -27.31 -1.58
CA PHE A 52 -5.77 -27.75 -2.15
C PHE A 52 -5.38 -27.11 -3.48
N GLN A 53 -6.22 -26.26 -4.08
CA GLN A 53 -5.83 -25.59 -5.32
C GLN A 53 -4.95 -24.37 -5.02
N PRO A 54 -3.78 -24.23 -5.67
CA PRO A 54 -2.93 -23.06 -5.46
C PRO A 54 -3.62 -21.81 -5.99
N LEU A 55 -3.53 -20.71 -5.22
CA LEU A 55 -4.11 -19.41 -5.60
C LEU A 55 -3.18 -18.64 -6.54
N SER A 56 -1.89 -18.96 -6.51
CA SER A 56 -0.90 -18.47 -7.45
C SER A 56 0.06 -19.56 -7.90
N THR A 57 0.60 -19.45 -9.11
CA THR A 57 1.61 -20.39 -9.60
C THR A 57 2.79 -19.67 -10.21
N VAL A 58 3.97 -20.21 -9.96
CA VAL A 58 5.22 -19.76 -10.56
C VAL A 58 5.40 -20.45 -11.92
N ILE A 59 5.47 -19.66 -12.98
CA ILE A 59 5.68 -20.14 -14.35
C ILE A 59 7.17 -19.98 -14.70
N PRO A 60 7.90 -21.09 -14.92
CA PRO A 60 9.29 -21.01 -15.35
C PRO A 60 9.38 -20.52 -16.79
N ILE A 61 10.35 -19.64 -17.07
CA ILE A 61 10.62 -19.22 -18.45
C ILE A 61 11.10 -20.43 -19.27
N PRO A 62 10.60 -20.62 -20.51
CA PRO A 62 11.06 -21.69 -21.38
C PRO A 62 12.58 -21.73 -21.50
N LYS A 63 13.18 -22.91 -21.28
CA LYS A 63 14.63 -23.12 -21.33
C LYS A 63 15.25 -22.68 -22.66
N SER A 64 14.49 -22.75 -23.75
CA SER A 64 14.89 -22.32 -25.09
C SER A 64 15.23 -20.82 -25.18
N ARG A 65 14.64 -19.97 -24.34
CA ARG A 65 14.96 -18.53 -24.28
C ARG A 65 16.02 -18.22 -23.22
N LEU A 66 15.99 -18.94 -22.11
CA LEU A 66 16.86 -18.68 -20.97
C LEU A 66 18.29 -19.17 -21.18
N ALA A 67 18.47 -20.32 -21.82
CA ALA A 67 19.79 -20.87 -22.12
C ALA A 67 20.65 -19.95 -23.00
N PRO A 68 20.18 -19.46 -24.18
CA PRO A 68 21.00 -18.56 -25.00
C PRO A 68 21.29 -17.24 -24.30
N TYR A 69 20.34 -16.70 -23.53
CA TYR A 69 20.58 -15.50 -22.72
C TYR A 69 21.75 -15.71 -21.73
N ARG A 70 21.74 -16.83 -20.99
CA ARG A 70 22.82 -17.18 -20.05
C ARG A 70 24.17 -17.40 -20.73
N THR A 71 24.17 -18.02 -21.90
CA THR A 71 25.41 -18.20 -22.68
C THR A 71 26.00 -16.86 -23.11
N VAL A 72 25.17 -15.93 -23.60
CA VAL A 72 25.62 -14.60 -24.04
C VAL A 72 26.20 -13.78 -22.89
N ILE A 73 25.57 -13.79 -21.71
CA ILE A 73 26.10 -13.06 -20.55
C ILE A 73 27.42 -13.65 -20.03
N ILE A 74 27.58 -14.97 -20.02
CA ILE A 74 28.87 -15.61 -19.67
C ILE A 74 29.94 -15.24 -20.69
N MET A 75 29.63 -15.32 -21.99
CA MET A 75 30.56 -14.94 -23.05
C MET A 75 30.99 -13.48 -22.91
N ARG A 76 30.04 -12.58 -22.63
CA ARG A 76 30.32 -11.16 -22.40
C ARG A 76 31.22 -10.93 -21.19
N LEU A 77 31.04 -11.69 -20.11
CA LEU A 77 31.90 -11.63 -18.93
C LEU A 77 33.35 -12.05 -19.27
N ILE A 78 33.52 -13.10 -20.07
CA ILE A 78 34.84 -13.56 -20.54
C ILE A 78 35.50 -12.47 -21.40
N ILE A 79 34.76 -11.90 -22.36
CA ILE A 79 35.27 -10.82 -23.23
C ILE A 79 35.69 -9.60 -22.39
N LEU A 80 34.90 -9.21 -21.40
CA LEU A 80 35.24 -8.11 -20.49
C LEU A 80 36.52 -8.43 -19.70
N GLY A 81 36.66 -9.65 -19.18
CA GLY A 81 37.88 -10.07 -18.47
C GLY A 81 39.13 -9.97 -19.33
N LEU A 82 39.05 -10.44 -20.59
CA LEU A 82 40.14 -10.32 -21.56
C LEU A 82 40.42 -8.86 -21.94
N PHE A 83 39.38 -8.06 -22.14
CA PHE A 83 39.50 -6.63 -22.42
C PHE A 83 40.23 -5.90 -21.30
N PHE A 84 39.83 -6.09 -20.04
CA PHE A 84 40.49 -5.42 -18.91
C PHE A 84 41.90 -5.93 -18.68
N HIS A 85 42.15 -7.23 -18.85
CA HIS A 85 43.50 -7.76 -18.77
C HIS A 85 44.41 -7.06 -19.79
N TYR A 86 44.00 -7.02 -21.07
CA TYR A 86 44.76 -6.33 -22.11
C TYR A 86 44.91 -4.83 -21.84
N ARG A 87 43.84 -4.17 -21.38
CA ARG A 87 43.82 -2.73 -21.11
C ARG A 87 44.78 -2.34 -20.00
N VAL A 88 44.90 -3.16 -18.94
CA VAL A 88 45.79 -2.94 -17.80
C VAL A 88 47.24 -3.29 -18.14
N THR A 89 47.49 -4.33 -18.96
CA THR A 89 48.85 -4.73 -19.35
C THR A 89 49.48 -3.83 -20.43
N ASN A 90 48.67 -3.04 -21.14
CA ASN A 90 49.14 -2.12 -22.19
C ASN A 90 48.82 -0.66 -21.82
N PRO A 91 49.60 -0.05 -20.90
CA PRO A 91 49.45 1.36 -20.54
C PRO A 91 49.90 2.29 -21.68
N VAL A 92 49.34 3.51 -21.69
CA VAL A 92 49.74 4.57 -22.62
C VAL A 92 50.62 5.58 -21.88
N ASP A 93 51.94 5.42 -22.01
CA ASP A 93 52.93 6.20 -21.27
C ASP A 93 52.93 7.70 -21.63
N SER A 94 52.52 8.05 -22.86
CA SER A 94 52.45 9.45 -23.32
C SER A 94 51.33 10.26 -22.64
N ALA A 95 50.32 9.61 -22.08
CA ALA A 95 49.17 10.25 -21.45
C ALA A 95 48.64 9.44 -20.24
N PHE A 96 49.55 9.07 -19.34
CA PHE A 96 49.27 8.14 -18.24
C PHE A 96 48.08 8.56 -17.36
N ALA A 97 47.94 9.85 -17.03
CA ALA A 97 46.85 10.33 -16.18
C ALA A 97 45.46 10.17 -16.83
N LEU A 98 45.36 10.42 -18.14
CA LEU A 98 44.13 10.22 -18.91
C LEU A 98 43.81 8.73 -19.04
N TRP A 99 44.83 7.91 -19.32
CA TRP A 99 44.72 6.46 -19.36
C TRP A 99 44.23 5.89 -18.02
N LEU A 100 44.83 6.30 -16.91
CA LEU A 100 44.51 5.82 -15.57
C LEU A 100 43.06 6.17 -15.19
N THR A 101 42.64 7.41 -15.47
CA THR A 101 41.27 7.85 -15.22
C THR A 101 40.26 7.04 -16.06
N SER A 102 40.54 6.83 -17.35
CA SER A 102 39.72 5.99 -18.23
C SER A 102 39.61 4.56 -17.71
N VAL A 103 40.72 3.92 -17.34
CA VAL A 103 40.72 2.53 -16.85
C VAL A 103 39.96 2.39 -15.54
N ILE A 104 40.11 3.33 -14.59
CA ILE A 104 39.36 3.31 -13.33
C ILE A 104 37.85 3.43 -13.60
N CYS A 105 37.44 4.37 -14.46
CA CYS A 105 36.04 4.52 -14.83
C CYS A 105 35.48 3.26 -15.51
N GLU A 106 36.22 2.67 -16.46
CA GLU A 106 35.82 1.46 -17.16
C GLU A 106 35.68 0.26 -16.21
N ILE A 107 36.63 0.06 -15.28
CA ILE A 107 36.56 -0.99 -14.26
C ILE A 107 35.32 -0.79 -13.37
N TRP A 108 35.04 0.45 -12.96
CA TRP A 108 33.86 0.77 -12.15
C TRP A 108 32.56 0.44 -12.89
N PHE A 109 32.46 0.82 -14.18
CA PHE A 109 31.29 0.48 -15.01
C PHE A 109 31.14 -1.04 -15.19
N ALA A 110 32.23 -1.77 -15.40
CA ALA A 110 32.18 -3.21 -15.55
C ALA A 110 31.74 -3.90 -14.25
N PHE A 111 32.27 -3.46 -13.11
CA PHE A 111 31.82 -3.97 -11.81
C PHE A 111 30.33 -3.69 -11.58
N SER A 112 29.88 -2.46 -11.85
CA SER A 112 28.47 -2.09 -11.78
C SER A 112 27.59 -2.95 -12.70
N TRP A 113 28.02 -3.19 -13.94
CA TRP A 113 27.31 -4.04 -14.89
C TRP A 113 27.22 -5.49 -14.42
N VAL A 114 28.31 -6.07 -13.90
CA VAL A 114 28.31 -7.45 -13.38
C VAL A 114 27.32 -7.58 -12.22
N LEU A 115 27.37 -6.64 -11.27
CA LEU A 115 26.44 -6.61 -10.13
C LEU A 115 24.98 -6.43 -10.57
N ASP A 116 24.71 -5.66 -11.62
CA ASP A 116 23.37 -5.48 -12.16
C ASP A 116 22.85 -6.72 -12.92
N GLN A 117 23.72 -7.49 -13.59
CA GLN A 117 23.31 -8.66 -14.35
C GLN A 117 23.03 -9.90 -13.49
N PHE A 118 23.75 -10.10 -12.39
CA PHE A 118 23.57 -11.31 -11.56
C PHE A 118 22.15 -11.48 -10.99
N PRO A 119 21.46 -10.43 -10.50
CA PRO A 119 20.06 -10.54 -10.08
C PRO A 119 19.11 -10.99 -11.20
N LYS A 120 19.45 -10.74 -12.48
CA LYS A 120 18.63 -11.10 -13.65
C LYS A 120 18.82 -12.55 -14.11
N TRP A 121 19.64 -13.34 -13.40
CA TRP A 121 19.99 -14.71 -13.79
C TRP A 121 18.82 -15.69 -13.78
N TYR A 122 17.87 -15.50 -12.85
CA TYR A 122 16.72 -16.37 -12.65
C TYR A 122 15.42 -15.57 -12.70
N PRO A 123 14.97 -15.16 -13.91
CA PRO A 123 13.69 -14.50 -14.06
C PRO A 123 12.54 -15.48 -13.80
N ILE A 124 11.50 -15.00 -13.13
CA ILE A 124 10.33 -15.78 -12.72
C ILE A 124 9.06 -15.06 -13.21
N ASN A 125 8.13 -15.81 -13.80
CA ASN A 125 6.77 -15.32 -14.06
C ASN A 125 5.81 -15.88 -13.01
N ARG A 126 4.73 -15.15 -12.72
CA ARG A 126 3.70 -15.58 -11.77
C ARG A 126 2.32 -15.28 -12.35
N ASP A 127 1.41 -16.23 -12.18
CA ASP A 127 -0.01 -16.08 -12.51
C ASP A 127 -0.85 -16.20 -11.24
N THR A 128 -1.97 -15.48 -11.20
CA THR A 128 -2.94 -15.45 -10.09
C THR A 128 -4.29 -15.99 -10.55
N TYR A 129 -5.00 -16.67 -9.65
CA TYR A 129 -6.30 -17.29 -9.92
C TYR A 129 -7.38 -16.71 -9.01
N ILE A 130 -7.94 -15.56 -9.42
CA ILE A 130 -8.95 -14.83 -8.65
C ILE A 130 -10.23 -15.65 -8.45
N ASP A 131 -10.64 -16.44 -9.46
CA ASP A 131 -11.85 -17.27 -9.37
C ASP A 131 -11.75 -18.29 -8.22
N ARG A 132 -10.54 -18.83 -7.97
CA ARG A 132 -10.28 -19.74 -6.85
C ARG A 132 -10.27 -19.02 -5.51
N LEU A 133 -9.79 -17.78 -5.47
CA LEU A 133 -9.83 -16.94 -4.27
C LEU A 133 -11.28 -16.69 -3.86
N SER A 134 -12.13 -16.26 -4.81
CA SER A 134 -13.54 -16.00 -4.56
C SER A 134 -14.29 -17.28 -4.15
N ALA A 135 -14.08 -18.40 -4.84
CA ALA A 135 -14.69 -19.67 -4.46
C ALA A 135 -14.32 -20.12 -3.02
N ARG A 136 -13.12 -19.76 -2.54
CA ARG A 136 -12.63 -20.15 -1.21
C ARG A 136 -13.10 -19.21 -0.10
N TYR A 137 -12.98 -17.90 -0.29
CA TYR A 137 -13.15 -16.88 0.75
C TYR A 137 -14.44 -16.03 0.61
N GLU A 138 -15.17 -16.15 -0.49
CA GLU A 138 -16.43 -15.46 -0.74
C GLU A 138 -17.54 -16.47 -1.08
N ARG A 139 -17.86 -17.34 -0.12
CA ARG A 139 -18.92 -18.34 -0.29
C ARG A 139 -20.29 -17.67 -0.29
N GLU A 140 -21.13 -18.04 -1.25
CA GLU A 140 -22.49 -17.50 -1.35
C GLU A 140 -23.30 -17.81 -0.09
N GLY A 141 -23.83 -16.76 0.57
CA GLY A 141 -24.65 -16.87 1.77
C GLY A 141 -23.87 -16.77 3.10
N GLU A 142 -22.54 -16.76 3.06
CA GLU A 142 -21.66 -16.53 4.22
C GLU A 142 -21.00 -15.14 4.14
N PRO A 143 -20.61 -14.53 5.28
CA PRO A 143 -19.85 -13.29 5.26
C PRO A 143 -18.48 -13.52 4.63
N SER A 144 -18.01 -12.57 3.81
CA SER A 144 -16.71 -12.66 3.17
C SER A 144 -15.57 -12.79 4.19
N GLU A 145 -14.75 -13.83 4.03
CA GLU A 145 -13.57 -14.13 4.84
C GLU A 145 -12.30 -13.44 4.33
N LEU A 146 -12.44 -12.59 3.30
CA LEU A 146 -11.35 -11.78 2.76
C LEU A 146 -10.77 -10.84 3.83
N ALA A 147 -9.45 -10.73 3.83
CA ALA A 147 -8.73 -9.84 4.74
C ALA A 147 -9.00 -8.37 4.41
N ALA A 148 -9.02 -7.52 5.44
CA ALA A 148 -9.13 -6.07 5.26
C ALA A 148 -7.84 -5.47 4.70
N VAL A 149 -7.98 -4.40 3.92
CA VAL A 149 -6.89 -3.67 3.28
C VAL A 149 -7.09 -2.17 3.47
N ASP A 150 -6.10 -1.51 4.05
CA ASP A 150 -6.07 -0.06 4.19
C ASP A 150 -5.19 0.57 3.12
N PHE A 151 -5.77 1.50 2.35
CA PHE A 151 -5.08 2.27 1.34
C PHE A 151 -4.58 3.58 1.90
N PHE A 152 -3.30 3.88 1.74
CA PHE A 152 -2.70 5.14 2.15
C PHE A 152 -2.40 5.99 0.93
N VAL A 153 -2.86 7.24 0.96
CA VAL A 153 -2.57 8.27 -0.05
C VAL A 153 -1.99 9.47 0.67
N SER A 154 -0.75 9.82 0.37
CA SER A 154 -0.10 11.01 0.93
C SER A 154 -0.13 12.17 -0.06
N THR A 155 -0.53 13.36 0.39
CA THR A 155 -0.39 14.63 -0.35
C THR A 155 0.36 15.65 0.49
N VAL A 156 1.12 16.53 -0.16
CA VAL A 156 1.97 17.52 0.53
C VAL A 156 1.44 18.93 0.37
N ASP A 157 1.08 19.32 -0.85
CA ASP A 157 0.68 20.71 -1.16
C ASP A 157 -0.24 20.73 -2.40
N PRO A 158 -1.50 21.16 -2.25
CA PRO A 158 -2.45 21.14 -3.36
C PRO A 158 -2.11 22.12 -4.49
N LEU A 159 -1.16 23.05 -4.30
CA LEU A 159 -0.65 23.91 -5.37
C LEU A 159 0.40 23.21 -6.25
N LYS A 160 1.11 22.21 -5.70
CA LYS A 160 2.09 21.40 -6.45
C LYS A 160 1.45 20.16 -7.04
N GLU A 161 0.53 19.56 -6.29
CA GLU A 161 -0.21 18.35 -6.64
C GLU A 161 -1.69 18.74 -6.80
N PRO A 162 -2.17 18.96 -8.05
CA PRO A 162 -3.53 19.42 -8.27
C PRO A 162 -4.55 18.52 -7.55
N PRO A 163 -5.48 19.09 -6.76
CA PRO A 163 -6.39 18.30 -5.93
C PRO A 163 -7.30 17.39 -6.75
N LEU A 164 -7.54 17.72 -8.03
CA LEU A 164 -8.26 16.86 -8.96
C LEU A 164 -7.54 15.52 -9.20
N ILE A 165 -6.20 15.49 -9.23
CA ILE A 165 -5.43 14.25 -9.40
C ILE A 165 -5.61 13.36 -8.18
N THR A 166 -5.43 13.92 -6.98
CA THR A 166 -5.68 13.22 -5.71
C THR A 166 -7.12 12.70 -5.63
N ALA A 167 -8.11 13.50 -6.03
CA ALA A 167 -9.50 13.08 -6.09
C ALA A 167 -9.72 11.88 -7.03
N ASN A 168 -9.10 11.87 -8.21
CA ASN A 168 -9.18 10.75 -9.14
C ASN A 168 -8.58 9.46 -8.57
N THR A 169 -7.44 9.56 -7.88
CA THR A 169 -6.82 8.44 -7.18
C THR A 169 -7.73 7.90 -6.08
N VAL A 170 -8.27 8.77 -5.23
CA VAL A 170 -9.23 8.39 -4.18
C VAL A 170 -10.47 7.72 -4.76
N LEU A 171 -11.07 8.28 -5.83
CA LEU A 171 -12.23 7.69 -6.49
C LEU A 171 -11.93 6.30 -7.08
N SER A 172 -10.71 6.10 -7.61
CA SER A 172 -10.29 4.79 -8.12
C SER A 172 -10.21 3.73 -7.01
N ILE A 173 -9.75 4.12 -5.82
CA ILE A 173 -9.65 3.24 -4.63
C ILE A 173 -11.05 2.90 -4.10
N LEU A 174 -11.92 3.91 -3.96
CA LEU A 174 -13.28 3.70 -3.45
C LEU A 174 -14.16 2.84 -4.38
N ALA A 175 -13.82 2.78 -5.67
CA ALA A 175 -14.55 2.03 -6.69
C ALA A 175 -13.95 0.64 -7.02
N LEU A 176 -13.07 0.13 -6.17
CA LEU A 176 -12.47 -1.20 -6.30
C LEU A 176 -13.51 -2.33 -6.26
N ASP A 177 -13.16 -3.44 -6.91
CA ASP A 177 -13.91 -4.68 -6.83
C ASP A 177 -13.44 -5.49 -5.62
N TYR A 178 -13.91 -5.07 -4.43
CA TYR A 178 -13.65 -5.72 -3.16
C TYR A 178 -14.81 -5.43 -2.18
N PRO A 179 -15.04 -6.27 -1.15
CA PRO A 179 -16.08 -6.00 -0.15
C PRO A 179 -15.92 -4.64 0.53
N VAL A 180 -17.02 -3.90 0.66
CA VAL A 180 -17.02 -2.50 1.12
C VAL A 180 -16.60 -2.34 2.57
N ASP A 181 -16.83 -3.37 3.40
CA ASP A 181 -16.43 -3.44 4.80
C ASP A 181 -14.94 -3.78 4.99
N LYS A 182 -14.26 -4.22 3.94
CA LYS A 182 -12.85 -4.64 3.97
C LYS A 182 -11.89 -3.62 3.36
N VAL A 183 -12.37 -2.63 2.62
CA VAL A 183 -11.53 -1.55 2.07
C VAL A 183 -11.73 -0.27 2.87
N SER A 184 -10.63 0.33 3.31
CA SER A 184 -10.64 1.71 3.81
C SER A 184 -9.57 2.54 3.10
N CYS A 185 -9.89 3.80 2.81
CA CYS A 185 -8.98 4.75 2.18
C CYS A 185 -8.61 5.84 3.19
N TYR A 186 -7.33 6.04 3.40
CA TYR A 186 -6.74 7.06 4.25
C TYR A 186 -5.99 8.06 3.40
N VAL A 187 -6.31 9.34 3.55
CA VAL A 187 -5.61 10.43 2.88
C VAL A 187 -4.89 11.25 3.94
N SER A 188 -3.56 11.23 3.90
CA SER A 188 -2.72 12.08 4.75
C SER A 188 -2.38 13.37 4.02
N ASP A 189 -2.73 14.50 4.62
CA ASP A 189 -2.36 15.83 4.14
C ASP A 189 -1.28 16.43 5.03
N ASP A 190 -0.06 16.50 4.49
CA ASP A 190 1.07 17.12 5.18
C ASP A 190 1.03 18.65 5.11
N GLY A 191 0.23 19.24 4.23
CA GLY A 191 0.07 20.69 4.08
C GLY A 191 -0.94 21.29 5.06
N ALA A 192 -1.81 20.47 5.66
CA ALA A 192 -2.96 20.91 6.45
C ALA A 192 -3.80 21.98 5.72
N ALA A 193 -3.93 21.83 4.40
CA ALA A 193 -4.49 22.86 3.53
C ALA A 193 -6.01 22.71 3.44
N MET A 194 -6.75 23.81 3.66
CA MET A 194 -8.22 23.80 3.54
C MET A 194 -8.68 23.34 2.15
N LEU A 195 -7.92 23.66 1.08
CA LEU A 195 -8.22 23.21 -0.28
C LEU A 195 -8.24 21.69 -0.42
N SER A 196 -7.27 20.99 0.20
CA SER A 196 -7.23 19.52 0.19
C SER A 196 -8.47 18.94 0.89
N PHE A 197 -8.84 19.53 2.02
CA PHE A 197 -10.01 19.14 2.79
C PHE A 197 -11.33 19.37 2.01
N GLU A 198 -11.58 20.58 1.51
CA GLU A 198 -12.79 20.91 0.73
C GLU A 198 -12.87 20.06 -0.55
N SER A 199 -11.74 19.79 -1.21
CA SER A 199 -11.69 18.89 -2.36
C SER A 199 -12.11 17.46 -2.01
N LEU A 200 -11.70 16.94 -0.86
CA LEU A 200 -12.09 15.61 -0.41
C LEU A 200 -13.58 15.53 -0.05
N VAL A 201 -14.17 16.61 0.49
CA VAL A 201 -15.62 16.70 0.74
C VAL A 201 -16.39 16.56 -0.58
N GLU A 202 -16.04 17.36 -1.59
CA GLU A 202 -16.64 17.28 -2.94
C GLU A 202 -16.40 15.91 -3.58
N THR A 203 -15.24 15.31 -3.36
CA THR A 203 -14.88 13.98 -3.87
C THR A 203 -15.76 12.90 -3.23
N ALA A 204 -16.00 12.98 -1.92
CA ALA A 204 -16.87 12.06 -1.20
C ALA A 204 -18.31 12.12 -1.73
N ASP A 205 -18.83 13.32 -2.00
CA ASP A 205 -20.16 13.49 -2.60
C ASP A 205 -20.24 12.94 -4.02
N PHE A 206 -19.21 13.16 -4.84
CA PHE A 206 -19.17 12.59 -6.18
C PHE A 206 -19.01 11.06 -6.16
N ALA A 207 -18.25 10.50 -5.22
CA ALA A 207 -18.06 9.06 -5.06
C ALA A 207 -19.38 8.32 -4.88
N ARG A 208 -20.36 8.92 -4.18
CA ARG A 208 -21.70 8.36 -3.98
C ARG A 208 -22.47 8.11 -5.28
N LYS A 209 -22.14 8.85 -6.35
CA LYS A 209 -22.69 8.64 -7.69
C LYS A 209 -21.80 7.74 -8.54
N TRP A 210 -20.49 7.95 -8.45
CA TRP A 210 -19.49 7.29 -9.29
C TRP A 210 -19.31 5.81 -8.97
N VAL A 211 -19.22 5.44 -7.68
CA VAL A 211 -18.96 4.07 -7.23
C VAL A 211 -20.06 3.10 -7.70
N PRO A 212 -21.37 3.33 -7.47
CA PRO A 212 -22.40 2.40 -7.95
C PRO A 212 -22.40 2.29 -9.48
N PHE A 213 -22.19 3.39 -10.21
CA PHE A 213 -22.06 3.36 -11.67
C PHE A 213 -20.87 2.50 -12.13
N CYS A 214 -19.71 2.64 -11.48
CA CYS A 214 -18.52 1.85 -11.78
C CYS A 214 -18.74 0.36 -11.57
N LYS A 215 -19.33 -0.01 -10.42
CA LYS A 215 -19.59 -1.41 -10.06
C LYS A 215 -20.66 -2.03 -10.96
N LYS A 216 -21.78 -1.33 -11.21
CA LYS A 216 -22.90 -1.79 -12.04
C LYS A 216 -22.52 -2.10 -13.49
N PHE A 217 -21.65 -1.27 -14.09
CA PHE A 217 -21.26 -1.42 -15.49
C PHE A 217 -19.87 -2.03 -15.69
N SER A 218 -19.18 -2.39 -14.60
CA SER A 218 -17.81 -2.91 -14.59
C SER A 218 -16.91 -2.15 -15.56
N ILE A 219 -16.88 -0.81 -15.43
CA ILE A 219 -16.06 0.04 -16.29
C ILE A 219 -14.63 0.12 -15.77
N GLU A 220 -13.67 0.25 -16.68
CA GLU A 220 -12.26 0.44 -16.37
C GLU A 220 -11.63 1.46 -17.33
N PRO A 221 -10.65 2.25 -16.88
CA PRO A 221 -10.14 2.37 -15.51
C PRO A 221 -11.16 3.01 -14.56
N ARG A 222 -10.95 2.87 -13.24
CA ARG A 222 -11.85 3.40 -12.20
C ARG A 222 -11.67 4.89 -11.91
N ALA A 223 -10.59 5.49 -12.41
CA ALA A 223 -10.36 6.93 -12.30
C ALA A 223 -11.12 7.69 -13.41
N PRO A 224 -12.06 8.59 -13.07
CA PRO A 224 -12.96 9.19 -14.05
C PRO A 224 -12.27 10.09 -15.08
N GLU A 225 -11.25 10.89 -14.71
CA GLU A 225 -10.51 11.73 -15.66
C GLU A 225 -9.88 10.88 -16.75
N PHE A 226 -9.22 9.79 -16.36
CA PHE A 226 -8.55 8.88 -17.28
C PHE A 226 -9.57 8.10 -18.11
N TYR A 227 -10.65 7.60 -17.50
CA TYR A 227 -11.71 6.88 -18.21
C TYR A 227 -12.41 7.73 -19.27
N PHE A 228 -12.84 8.94 -18.93
CA PHE A 228 -13.56 9.79 -19.89
C PHE A 228 -12.67 10.42 -20.96
N SER A 229 -11.36 10.47 -20.73
CA SER A 229 -10.36 10.98 -21.69
C SER A 229 -9.90 9.92 -22.72
N GLN A 230 -10.22 8.64 -22.50
CA GLN A 230 -9.89 7.59 -23.46
C GLN A 230 -10.64 7.78 -24.78
N LYS A 231 -9.90 7.66 -25.89
CA LYS A 231 -10.46 7.70 -27.26
C LYS A 231 -10.85 6.31 -27.79
N ILE A 232 -10.88 5.30 -26.93
CA ILE A 232 -11.23 3.92 -27.28
C ILE A 232 -12.76 3.81 -27.38
N ASP A 233 -13.25 2.85 -28.16
CA ASP A 233 -14.67 2.53 -28.21
C ASP A 233 -15.17 2.07 -26.82
N TYR A 234 -15.93 2.95 -26.17
CA TYR A 234 -16.48 2.75 -24.83
C TYR A 234 -17.73 1.85 -24.82
N LEU A 235 -18.26 1.47 -25.98
CA LEU A 235 -19.41 0.55 -26.11
C LEU A 235 -18.97 -0.91 -26.27
N LYS A 236 -17.68 -1.15 -26.47
CA LYS A 236 -17.13 -2.48 -26.63
C LYS A 236 -17.49 -3.36 -25.41
N ASP A 237 -18.04 -4.54 -25.70
CA ASP A 237 -18.42 -5.57 -24.71
C ASP A 237 -19.47 -5.11 -23.67
N LYS A 238 -20.21 -4.02 -23.93
CA LYS A 238 -21.29 -3.54 -23.06
C LYS A 238 -22.65 -4.03 -23.54
N VAL A 239 -23.28 -4.87 -22.72
CA VAL A 239 -24.58 -5.50 -23.03
C VAL A 239 -25.79 -4.77 -22.44
N GLN A 240 -25.59 -3.90 -21.43
CA GLN A 240 -26.70 -3.23 -20.75
C GLN A 240 -27.28 -2.08 -21.59
N SER A 241 -28.59 -2.11 -21.84
CA SER A 241 -29.29 -1.13 -22.69
C SER A 241 -29.31 0.29 -22.12
N SER A 242 -29.32 0.43 -20.78
CA SER A 242 -29.32 1.74 -20.12
C SER A 242 -27.95 2.43 -20.10
N PHE A 243 -26.87 1.70 -20.45
CA PHE A 243 -25.49 2.17 -20.31
C PHE A 243 -25.24 3.51 -21.02
N VAL A 244 -25.73 3.68 -22.25
CA VAL A 244 -25.50 4.92 -23.03
C VAL A 244 -26.10 6.14 -22.32
N LYS A 245 -27.31 5.99 -21.78
CA LYS A 245 -28.03 7.07 -21.08
C LYS A 245 -27.34 7.41 -19.76
N GLU A 246 -27.06 6.40 -18.95
CA GLU A 246 -26.42 6.56 -17.64
C GLU A 246 -24.99 7.09 -17.76
N ARG A 247 -24.20 6.59 -18.72
CA ARG A 247 -22.84 7.10 -18.99
C ARG A 247 -22.84 8.57 -19.38
N ARG A 248 -23.81 9.01 -20.20
CA ARG A 248 -23.93 10.43 -20.60
C ARG A 248 -24.33 11.31 -19.42
N ALA A 249 -25.21 10.84 -18.55
CA ALA A 249 -25.55 11.54 -17.32
C ALA A 249 -24.32 11.65 -16.41
N MET A 250 -23.63 10.53 -16.15
CA MET A 250 -22.43 10.48 -15.32
C MET A 250 -21.30 11.37 -15.85
N LYS A 251 -21.11 11.44 -17.18
CA LYS A 251 -20.13 12.36 -17.77
C LYS A 251 -20.47 13.82 -17.45
N ARG A 252 -21.74 14.23 -17.51
CA ARG A 252 -22.15 15.59 -17.16
C ARG A 252 -21.90 15.89 -15.68
N ASP A 253 -22.31 14.97 -14.79
CA ASP A 253 -22.06 15.08 -13.36
C ASP A 253 -20.56 15.18 -13.04
N TYR A 254 -19.71 14.47 -13.79
CA TYR A 254 -18.25 14.55 -13.65
C TYR A 254 -17.67 15.90 -14.10
N GLU A 255 -18.13 16.45 -15.23
CA GLU A 255 -17.69 17.79 -15.67
C GLU A 255 -18.14 18.88 -14.67
N GLU A 256 -19.34 18.77 -14.10
CA GLU A 256 -19.79 19.65 -13.02
C GLU A 256 -18.92 19.53 -11.76
N PHE A 257 -18.54 18.31 -11.38
CA PHE A 257 -17.59 18.06 -10.30
C PHE A 257 -16.23 18.72 -10.58
N LYS A 258 -15.68 18.57 -11.79
CA LYS A 258 -14.43 19.25 -12.19
C LYS A 258 -14.53 20.77 -12.06
N ILE A 259 -15.66 21.35 -12.47
CA ILE A 259 -15.89 22.79 -12.33
C ILE A 259 -15.91 23.21 -10.86
N ARG A 260 -16.57 22.45 -9.96
CA ARG A 260 -16.57 22.74 -8.51
C ARG A 260 -15.16 22.66 -7.92
N ILE A 261 -14.39 21.62 -8.24
CA ILE A 261 -12.98 21.51 -7.80
C ILE A 261 -12.16 22.70 -8.30
N ASN A 262 -12.30 23.08 -9.58
CA ASN A 262 -11.59 24.24 -10.13
C ASN A 262 -11.99 25.55 -9.45
N ALA A 263 -13.26 25.71 -9.06
CA ALA A 263 -13.71 26.86 -8.29
C ALA A 263 -13.04 26.91 -6.90
N LEU A 264 -12.89 25.77 -6.22
CA LEU A 264 -12.15 25.67 -4.96
C LEU A 264 -10.68 26.03 -5.14
N VAL A 265 -10.03 25.53 -6.19
CA VAL A 265 -8.63 25.86 -6.51
C VAL A 265 -8.48 27.38 -6.75
N ALA A 266 -9.38 27.99 -7.51
CA ALA A 266 -9.35 29.43 -7.76
C ALA A 266 -9.60 30.25 -6.49
N LYS A 267 -10.50 29.80 -5.60
CA LYS A 267 -10.75 30.41 -4.29
C LYS A 267 -9.49 30.33 -3.41
N ALA A 268 -8.83 29.18 -3.37
CA ALA A 268 -7.65 28.92 -2.55
C ALA A 268 -6.42 29.76 -2.92
N GLN A 269 -6.34 30.28 -4.15
CA GLN A 269 -5.27 31.22 -4.55
C GLN A 269 -5.36 32.58 -3.84
N LYS A 270 -6.53 32.93 -3.29
CA LYS A 270 -6.76 34.19 -2.57
C LYS A 270 -6.86 33.90 -1.07
N THR A 271 -5.71 33.84 -0.41
CA THR A 271 -5.66 33.63 1.04
C THR A 271 -6.27 34.84 1.77
N PRO A 272 -7.30 34.67 2.61
CA PRO A 272 -7.85 35.75 3.42
C PRO A 272 -6.82 36.25 4.44
N GLU A 273 -6.84 37.55 4.75
CA GLU A 273 -5.93 38.13 5.76
C GLU A 273 -6.18 37.57 7.17
N GLU A 274 -7.44 37.29 7.51
CA GLU A 274 -7.85 36.69 8.79
C GLU A 274 -7.64 35.17 8.85
N GLY A 275 -7.13 34.56 7.78
CA GLY A 275 -7.01 33.12 7.62
C GLY A 275 -8.27 32.45 7.09
N TRP A 276 -8.19 31.14 6.92
CA TRP A 276 -9.31 30.33 6.43
C TRP A 276 -10.33 30.07 7.54
N THR A 277 -11.60 30.01 7.14
CA THR A 277 -12.74 29.74 8.01
C THR A 277 -13.56 28.61 7.41
N MET A 278 -13.96 27.65 8.24
CA MET A 278 -14.85 26.56 7.86
C MET A 278 -16.28 27.06 7.56
N GLN A 279 -17.10 26.20 6.96
CA GLN A 279 -18.49 26.53 6.63
C GLN A 279 -19.37 26.81 7.86
N ASP A 280 -19.00 26.28 9.02
CA ASP A 280 -19.67 26.51 10.31
C ASP A 280 -19.25 27.81 10.99
N GLY A 281 -18.36 28.59 10.36
CA GLY A 281 -17.86 29.86 10.88
C GLY A 281 -16.67 29.72 11.84
N THR A 282 -16.18 28.51 12.10
CA THR A 282 -14.99 28.30 12.94
C THR A 282 -13.69 28.52 12.17
N PRO A 283 -12.61 29.03 12.80
CA PRO A 283 -11.33 29.20 12.13
C PRO A 283 -10.71 27.85 11.77
N TRP A 284 -10.11 27.74 10.59
CA TRP A 284 -9.43 26.53 10.14
C TRP A 284 -8.22 26.22 11.05
N PRO A 285 -8.15 25.05 11.71
CA PRO A 285 -7.06 24.73 12.63
C PRO A 285 -5.67 24.68 11.96
N GLY A 286 -5.64 24.39 10.66
CA GLY A 286 -4.41 24.33 9.85
C GLY A 286 -3.96 25.67 9.26
N ASN A 287 -4.47 26.82 9.75
CA ASN A 287 -4.08 28.15 9.23
C ASN A 287 -2.56 28.41 9.32
N ASN A 288 -1.89 27.85 10.34
CA ASN A 288 -0.43 27.86 10.43
C ASN A 288 0.14 26.48 10.12
N THR A 289 0.77 26.32 8.96
CA THR A 289 1.33 25.03 8.51
C THR A 289 2.47 24.51 9.38
N ARG A 290 3.10 25.35 10.21
CA ARG A 290 4.18 24.97 11.13
C ARG A 290 3.72 24.72 12.57
N ASP A 291 2.53 25.21 12.94
CA ASP A 291 1.95 25.08 14.27
C ASP A 291 0.44 24.87 14.17
N HIS A 292 0.02 23.61 14.11
CA HIS A 292 -1.39 23.25 14.07
C HIS A 292 -1.62 21.91 14.79
N PRO A 293 -2.81 21.73 15.40
CA PRO A 293 -3.20 20.46 16.01
C PRO A 293 -3.40 19.39 14.93
N GLY A 294 -3.34 18.12 15.35
CA GLY A 294 -3.74 17.01 14.49
C GLY A 294 -5.26 17.03 14.23
N MET A 295 -5.66 16.67 13.01
CA MET A 295 -7.05 16.64 12.57
C MET A 295 -7.35 15.27 11.95
N ILE A 296 -8.47 14.65 12.34
CA ILE A 296 -8.95 13.41 11.74
C ILE A 296 -10.42 13.60 11.42
N GLN A 297 -10.80 13.35 10.16
CA GLN A 297 -12.18 13.43 9.70
C GLN A 297 -12.55 12.17 8.93
N VAL A 298 -13.73 11.61 9.19
CA VAL A 298 -14.27 10.47 8.44
C VAL A 298 -15.42 10.99 7.57
N PHE A 299 -15.36 10.76 6.26
CA PHE A 299 -16.35 11.25 5.28
C PHE A 299 -17.36 10.18 4.87
N LEU A 300 -16.86 9.00 4.50
CA LEU A 300 -17.66 7.85 4.05
C LEU A 300 -17.45 6.66 5.01
N GLY A 301 -18.28 5.64 4.89
CA GLY A 301 -18.27 4.42 5.72
C GLY A 301 -19.60 4.19 6.45
N TYR A 302 -19.60 3.28 7.43
CA TYR A 302 -20.81 2.88 8.17
C TYR A 302 -21.58 4.05 8.82
N SER A 303 -20.87 5.00 9.42
CA SER A 303 -21.46 6.19 10.04
C SER A 303 -21.64 7.38 9.08
N GLY A 304 -21.20 7.22 7.82
CA GLY A 304 -21.14 8.28 6.83
C GLY A 304 -22.30 8.26 5.85
N ALA A 305 -22.16 9.02 4.77
CA ALA A 305 -23.14 9.04 3.70
C ALA A 305 -23.15 7.73 2.89
N ARG A 306 -24.35 7.26 2.57
CA ARG A 306 -24.59 6.10 1.70
C ARG A 306 -24.66 6.50 0.24
N ASP A 307 -24.51 5.54 -0.67
CA ASP A 307 -24.70 5.78 -2.10
C ASP A 307 -26.16 6.14 -2.44
N ILE A 308 -26.44 6.42 -3.71
CA ILE A 308 -27.80 6.78 -4.18
C ILE A 308 -28.79 5.60 -4.01
N ASP A 309 -28.29 4.37 -4.06
CA ASP A 309 -29.09 3.15 -3.98
C ASP A 309 -29.29 2.67 -2.52
N GLY A 310 -28.70 3.38 -1.54
CA GLY A 310 -28.80 3.10 -0.11
C GLY A 310 -27.74 2.12 0.43
N ASN A 311 -26.75 1.74 -0.38
CA ASN A 311 -25.65 0.87 0.03
C ASN A 311 -24.51 1.65 0.69
N GLU A 312 -23.72 0.92 1.47
CA GLU A 312 -22.53 1.46 2.13
C GLU A 312 -21.36 1.60 1.16
N LEU A 313 -20.53 2.62 1.39
CA LEU A 313 -19.32 2.89 0.63
C LEU A 313 -18.10 2.63 1.50
N PRO A 314 -16.94 2.29 0.90
CA PRO A 314 -15.68 2.17 1.64
C PRO A 314 -15.38 3.43 2.45
N ARG A 315 -14.78 3.24 3.63
CA ARG A 315 -14.48 4.35 4.54
C ARG A 315 -13.43 5.27 3.90
N LEU A 316 -13.66 6.59 3.98
CA LEU A 316 -12.67 7.60 3.59
C LEU A 316 -12.30 8.42 4.82
N VAL A 317 -11.03 8.37 5.21
CA VAL A 317 -10.48 9.06 6.39
C VAL A 317 -9.45 10.08 5.95
N TYR A 318 -9.68 11.35 6.28
CA TYR A 318 -8.69 12.41 6.16
C TYR A 318 -7.90 12.53 7.47
N VAL A 319 -6.58 12.63 7.34
CA VAL A 319 -5.67 12.78 8.48
C VAL A 319 -4.69 13.92 8.18
N SER A 320 -4.63 14.90 9.07
CA SER A 320 -3.54 15.87 9.15
C SER A 320 -2.83 15.68 10.48
N ARG A 321 -1.51 15.56 10.44
CA ARG A 321 -0.71 15.34 11.65
C ARG A 321 -0.55 16.63 12.43
N GLU A 322 -0.36 16.52 13.75
CA GLU A 322 0.10 17.66 14.54
C GLU A 322 1.53 18.06 14.14
N LYS A 323 1.77 19.37 14.01
CA LYS A 323 3.10 19.93 13.79
C LYS A 323 3.32 21.09 14.75
N ARG A 324 4.53 21.17 15.30
CA ARG A 324 4.96 22.22 16.23
C ARG A 324 6.32 22.79 15.83
N PRO A 325 6.56 24.10 16.04
CA PRO A 325 7.88 24.68 15.83
C PRO A 325 8.94 23.98 16.69
N GLY A 326 10.11 23.70 16.12
CA GLY A 326 11.20 23.01 16.81
C GLY A 326 11.13 21.47 16.77
N TYR A 327 10.06 20.88 16.24
CA TYR A 327 9.94 19.42 16.09
C TYR A 327 10.22 18.99 14.65
N GLN A 328 11.13 18.03 14.46
CA GLN A 328 11.37 17.42 13.16
C GLN A 328 10.22 16.46 12.82
N HIS A 329 9.62 16.65 11.63
CA HIS A 329 8.39 15.94 11.24
C HIS A 329 8.60 14.86 10.16
N HIS A 330 9.84 14.68 9.68
CA HIS A 330 10.27 13.59 8.78
C HIS A 330 9.50 13.46 7.45
N LYS A 331 8.88 14.55 6.96
CA LYS A 331 8.14 14.59 5.68
C LYS A 331 7.22 13.36 5.52
N LYS A 332 7.29 12.68 4.37
CA LYS A 332 6.53 11.46 4.02
C LYS A 332 6.72 10.32 5.01
N ALA A 333 7.95 10.06 5.47
CA ALA A 333 8.20 8.95 6.41
C ALA A 333 7.40 9.13 7.72
N GLY A 334 7.31 10.37 8.21
CA GLY A 334 6.49 10.68 9.38
C GLY A 334 4.98 10.60 9.09
N ALA A 335 4.56 10.89 7.86
CA ALA A 335 3.16 10.83 7.42
C ALA A 335 2.67 9.37 7.38
N GLU A 336 3.39 8.51 6.67
CA GLU A 336 3.09 7.07 6.59
C GLU A 336 3.06 6.43 7.98
N ASN A 337 4.05 6.69 8.82
CA ASN A 337 4.10 6.14 10.18
C ASN A 337 2.94 6.61 11.06
N ALA A 338 2.42 7.82 10.85
CA ALA A 338 1.24 8.28 11.56
C ALA A 338 -0.03 7.61 11.04
N LEU A 339 -0.16 7.45 9.71
CA LEU A 339 -1.26 6.71 9.12
C LEU A 339 -1.33 5.27 9.64
N VAL A 340 -0.19 4.56 9.75
CA VAL A 340 -0.14 3.21 10.35
C VAL A 340 -0.74 3.21 11.76
N ARG A 341 -0.37 4.19 12.61
CA ARG A 341 -0.90 4.28 13.99
C ARG A 341 -2.38 4.60 14.03
N VAL A 342 -2.85 5.49 13.16
CA VAL A 342 -4.27 5.90 13.09
C VAL A 342 -5.12 4.75 12.54
N SER A 343 -4.67 4.09 11.47
CA SER A 343 -5.30 2.89 10.90
C SER A 343 -5.42 1.77 11.94
N ALA A 344 -4.35 1.47 12.69
CA ALA A 344 -4.36 0.45 13.74
C ALA A 344 -5.44 0.67 14.82
N VAL A 345 -5.86 1.92 15.05
CA VAL A 345 -6.92 2.27 16.01
C VAL A 345 -8.31 2.24 15.37
N LEU A 346 -8.44 2.67 14.10
CA LEU A 346 -9.73 2.87 13.46
C LEU A 346 -10.29 1.63 12.75
N THR A 347 -9.44 0.82 12.15
CA THR A 347 -9.81 -0.32 11.28
C THR A 347 -8.95 -1.55 11.55
N ASN A 348 -7.68 -1.36 11.91
CA ASN A 348 -6.71 -2.41 12.20
C ASN A 348 -6.61 -3.46 11.08
N ALA A 349 -6.49 -3.01 9.83
CA ALA A 349 -6.33 -3.91 8.69
C ALA A 349 -4.95 -4.61 8.73
N PRO A 350 -4.89 -5.93 8.43
CA PRO A 350 -3.63 -6.67 8.41
C PRO A 350 -2.71 -6.27 7.25
N PHE A 351 -3.27 -5.73 6.16
CA PHE A 351 -2.53 -5.32 4.98
C PHE A 351 -2.71 -3.83 4.71
N ILE A 352 -1.60 -3.17 4.38
CA ILE A 352 -1.55 -1.75 4.03
C ILE A 352 -1.02 -1.62 2.60
N LEU A 353 -1.73 -0.88 1.78
CA LEU A 353 -1.34 -0.58 0.40
C LEU A 353 -1.06 0.92 0.27
N ASN A 354 0.21 1.27 0.09
CA ASN A 354 0.63 2.65 -0.10
C ASN A 354 0.56 3.06 -1.58
N LEU A 355 -0.08 4.20 -1.85
CA LEU A 355 -0.17 4.83 -3.17
C LEU A 355 0.19 6.31 -3.12
N ASP A 356 0.89 6.77 -4.14
CA ASP A 356 1.14 8.20 -4.33
C ASP A 356 -0.08 8.87 -4.96
N CYS A 357 -0.26 10.17 -4.75
CA CYS A 357 -1.45 10.89 -5.21
C CYS A 357 -1.66 10.86 -6.73
N ASP A 358 -0.59 10.67 -7.52
CA ASP A 358 -0.57 10.56 -8.98
C ASP A 358 -0.73 9.13 -9.52
N HIS A 359 -0.79 8.13 -8.63
CA HIS A 359 -0.98 6.72 -9.00
C HIS A 359 -2.39 6.26 -8.65
N TYR A 360 -3.19 5.95 -9.68
CA TYR A 360 -4.54 5.41 -9.53
C TYR A 360 -4.60 3.91 -9.82
N VAL A 361 -5.65 3.24 -9.33
CA VAL A 361 -5.85 1.83 -9.61
C VAL A 361 -6.47 1.63 -11.00
N ASN A 362 -5.68 1.06 -11.91
CA ASN A 362 -6.10 0.82 -13.30
C ASN A 362 -7.10 -0.36 -13.41
N ASN A 363 -6.70 -1.54 -12.93
CA ASN A 363 -7.53 -2.74 -12.89
C ASN A 363 -8.15 -2.90 -11.50
N SER A 364 -9.48 -2.97 -11.44
CA SER A 364 -10.23 -3.07 -10.19
C SER A 364 -9.98 -4.37 -9.40
N LYS A 365 -9.39 -5.37 -10.05
CA LYS A 365 -9.05 -6.68 -9.46
C LYS A 365 -7.66 -6.73 -8.81
N ALA A 366 -6.85 -5.66 -8.90
CA ALA A 366 -5.47 -5.67 -8.40
C ALA A 366 -5.36 -6.08 -6.91
N VAL A 367 -6.32 -5.68 -6.07
CA VAL A 367 -6.34 -6.10 -4.66
C VAL A 367 -6.62 -7.59 -4.51
N ARG A 368 -7.56 -8.12 -5.29
CA ARG A 368 -7.85 -9.56 -5.31
C ARG A 368 -6.64 -10.36 -5.78
N GLU A 369 -5.93 -9.88 -6.79
CA GLU A 369 -4.68 -10.48 -7.26
C GLU A 369 -3.61 -10.48 -6.17
N ALA A 370 -3.46 -9.38 -5.42
CA ALA A 370 -2.54 -9.33 -4.29
C ALA A 370 -2.93 -10.33 -3.18
N MET A 371 -4.23 -10.45 -2.87
CA MET A 371 -4.73 -11.42 -1.90
C MET A 371 -4.49 -12.87 -2.34
N CYS A 372 -4.47 -13.16 -3.64
CA CYS A 372 -4.09 -14.50 -4.13
C CYS A 372 -2.67 -14.91 -3.69
N PHE A 373 -1.76 -13.97 -3.47
CA PHE A 373 -0.42 -14.27 -2.95
C PHE A 373 -0.39 -14.28 -1.43
N LEU A 374 -0.97 -13.25 -0.81
CA LEU A 374 -0.86 -13.01 0.64
C LEU A 374 -1.75 -13.91 1.49
N MET A 375 -2.85 -14.42 0.93
CA MET A 375 -3.76 -15.33 1.61
C MET A 375 -3.52 -16.80 1.23
N ASP A 376 -2.56 -17.10 0.35
CA ASP A 376 -2.20 -18.48 0.04
C ASP A 376 -1.48 -19.10 1.25
N PRO A 377 -2.00 -20.19 1.87
CA PRO A 377 -1.36 -20.79 3.03
C PRO A 377 0.06 -21.32 2.78
N GLU A 378 0.37 -21.67 1.52
CA GLU A 378 1.68 -22.21 1.14
C GLU A 378 2.72 -21.12 0.82
N VAL A 379 2.28 -19.98 0.28
CA VAL A 379 3.17 -18.91 -0.22
C VAL A 379 3.15 -17.67 0.65
N GLY A 380 2.04 -17.38 1.34
CA GLY A 380 1.83 -16.14 2.09
C GLY A 380 2.36 -16.13 3.52
N ARG A 381 3.03 -17.20 3.98
CA ARG A 381 3.62 -17.31 5.33
C ARG A 381 5.09 -16.91 5.41
N ASP A 382 5.80 -16.92 4.27
CA ASP A 382 7.22 -16.54 4.15
C ASP A 382 7.34 -15.08 3.71
#